data_AF-A0A7C5ZHT0-F1
#
_entry.id   AF-A0A7C5ZHT0-F1
#
_cell.length_a   1.000
_cell.length_b   1.000
_cell.length_c   1.000
_cell.angle_alpha   90.00
_cell.angle_beta   90.00
_cell.angle_gamma   90.00
#
_symmetry.space_group_name_H-M   'P 1'
#
loop_
_entity.id
_entity.type
_entity.pdbx_description
1 polymer ?
#
loop_
_entity_poly.entity_id
_entity_poly.type
_entity_poly.pdbx_seq_one_letter_code
_entity_poly.pdbx_strand_id
1 'polypeptide(L)'
;MLHDGWRVSPDRGFLIKPDPLTDLTAVSGLDDILPRETLAEIEGAAAEMSDLLQSGRIRQRLERLPLLDLSHLNGELEALDTRVVERLWVLYTYFANACIFAIPDSPGHSIPKSVAVPLHQLAVLVERPPI
;
A
#
# COMPACT_ATOMS: atom_id res chain seq x y z
N MET A 1 -8.96 17.58 -0.87
CA MET A 1 -8.69 16.74 -2.07
C MET A 1 -7.37 16.01 -1.85
N LEU A 2 -7.12 14.86 -2.50
CA LEU A 2 -5.87 14.08 -2.33
C LEU A 2 -4.59 14.94 -2.39
N HIS A 3 -4.58 15.93 -3.28
CA HIS A 3 -3.44 16.83 -3.47
C HIS A 3 -3.15 17.76 -2.29
N ASP A 4 -4.12 18.02 -1.40
CA ASP A 4 -3.90 18.90 -0.24
C ASP A 4 -2.88 18.29 0.73
N GLY A 5 -2.75 16.97 0.74
CA GLY A 5 -1.82 16.29 1.63
C GLY A 5 -0.35 16.31 1.22
N TRP A 6 -0.06 16.71 -0.01
CA TRP A 6 1.30 16.82 -0.55
C TRP A 6 1.83 18.25 -0.60
N ARG A 7 1.05 19.22 -0.10
CA ARG A 7 1.45 20.62 -0.12
C ARG A 7 2.58 20.87 0.87
N VAL A 8 3.58 21.63 0.42
CA VAL A 8 4.69 22.08 1.28
C VAL A 8 4.12 22.93 2.42
N SER A 9 4.48 22.56 3.64
CA SER A 9 4.04 23.25 4.85
C SER A 9 5.20 23.95 5.56
N PRO A 10 4.96 25.11 6.21
CA PRO A 10 6.02 25.85 6.89
C PRO A 10 6.67 25.09 8.06
N ASP A 11 5.92 24.22 8.74
CA ASP A 11 6.35 23.53 9.96
C ASP A 11 7.13 22.23 9.72
N ARG A 12 6.91 21.57 8.57
CA ARG A 12 7.47 20.22 8.28
C ARG A 12 7.91 20.01 6.83
N GLY A 13 7.90 21.06 6.02
CA GLY A 13 8.38 21.03 4.64
C GLY A 13 7.55 20.09 3.76
N PHE A 14 8.20 19.12 3.15
CA PHE A 14 7.62 18.15 2.20
C PHE A 14 6.96 16.93 2.88
N LEU A 15 6.95 16.86 4.21
CA LEU A 15 6.27 15.76 4.91
C LEU A 15 4.76 15.83 4.68
N ILE A 16 4.14 14.66 4.43
CA ILE A 16 2.70 14.52 4.18
C ILE A 16 1.89 15.10 5.34
N LYS A 17 0.75 15.70 4.99
CA LYS A 17 -0.26 16.21 5.92
C LYS A 17 -1.64 15.63 5.56
N PRO A 18 -2.49 15.25 6.53
CA PRO A 18 -2.24 15.11 7.95
C PRO A 18 -1.19 14.02 8.25
N ASP A 19 -0.87 13.82 9.53
CA ASP A 19 0.05 12.76 9.94
C ASP A 19 -0.37 11.40 9.32
N PRO A 20 0.59 10.62 8.79
CA PRO A 20 0.30 9.33 8.17
C PRO A 20 -0.39 8.36 9.13
N LEU A 21 -1.27 7.52 8.60
CA LEU A 21 -1.84 6.41 9.36
C LEU A 21 -0.78 5.34 9.61
N THR A 22 -0.81 4.75 10.80
CA THR A 22 0.03 3.60 11.16
C THR A 22 -0.71 2.27 11.06
N ASP A 23 -2.04 2.30 11.03
CA ASP A 23 -2.92 1.13 11.01
C ASP A 23 -4.22 1.45 10.27
N LEU A 24 -4.46 0.76 9.15
CA LEU A 24 -5.68 0.88 8.34
C LEU A 24 -6.91 0.28 9.03
N THR A 25 -6.74 -0.70 9.92
CA THR A 25 -7.86 -1.40 10.57
C THR A 25 -8.56 -0.55 11.63
N ALA A 26 -7.89 0.51 12.09
CA ALA A 26 -8.39 1.46 13.08
C ALA A 26 -9.23 2.61 12.46
N VAL A 27 -9.30 2.72 11.13
CA VAL A 27 -10.03 3.80 10.44
C VAL A 27 -11.53 3.49 10.42
N SER A 28 -12.34 4.34 11.06
CA SER A 28 -13.80 4.19 11.09
C SER A 28 -14.44 4.51 9.74
N GLY A 29 -15.45 3.72 9.32
CA GLY A 29 -16.19 3.90 8.07
C GLY A 29 -15.43 3.49 6.81
N LEU A 30 -14.20 2.97 6.95
CA LEU A 30 -13.42 2.50 5.81
C LEU A 30 -13.99 1.20 5.21
N ASP A 31 -14.70 0.42 6.01
CA ASP A 31 -15.35 -0.83 5.63
C ASP A 31 -16.53 -0.65 4.66
N ASP A 32 -17.10 0.57 4.57
CA ASP A 32 -18.10 0.91 3.57
C ASP A 32 -17.48 1.05 2.16
N ILE A 33 -16.15 1.20 2.07
CA ILE A 33 -15.42 1.48 0.84
C ILE A 33 -14.48 0.33 0.49
N LEU A 34 -13.74 -0.21 1.46
CA LEU A 34 -12.73 -1.25 1.28
C LEU A 34 -12.99 -2.47 2.18
N PRO A 35 -12.81 -3.71 1.69
CA PRO A 35 -13.09 -4.90 2.50
C PRO A 35 -12.17 -5.02 3.73
N ARG A 36 -12.75 -5.00 4.93
CA ARG A 36 -12.01 -5.05 6.21
C ARG A 36 -11.04 -6.24 6.32
N GLU A 37 -11.45 -7.41 5.85
CA GLU A 37 -10.60 -8.62 5.86
C GLU A 37 -9.38 -8.46 4.94
N THR A 38 -9.54 -7.80 3.80
CA THR A 38 -8.42 -7.51 2.88
C THR A 38 -7.43 -6.55 3.52
N LEU A 39 -7.91 -5.51 4.19
CA LEU A 39 -7.06 -4.56 4.93
C LEU A 39 -6.28 -5.24 6.07
N ALA A 40 -6.94 -6.13 6.81
CA ALA A 40 -6.30 -6.90 7.88
C ALA A 40 -5.19 -7.82 7.33
N GLU A 41 -5.41 -8.48 6.20
CA GLU A 41 -4.39 -9.31 5.53
C GLU A 41 -3.18 -8.49 5.05
N ILE A 42 -3.42 -7.29 4.53
CA ILE A 42 -2.37 -6.36 4.10
C ILE A 42 -1.54 -5.89 5.30
N GLU A 43 -2.16 -5.38 6.36
CA GLU A 43 -1.44 -4.96 7.58
C GLU A 43 -0.73 -6.13 8.26
N GLY A 44 -1.34 -7.32 8.27
CA GLY A 44 -0.74 -8.55 8.78
C GLY A 44 0.54 -8.94 8.01
N ALA A 45 0.49 -8.92 6.68
CA ALA A 45 1.68 -9.19 5.85
C ALA A 45 2.79 -8.14 6.06
N ALA A 46 2.43 -6.89 6.35
CA ALA A 46 3.38 -5.84 6.68
C ALA A 46 4.04 -6.06 8.06
N ALA A 47 3.24 -6.45 9.06
CA ALA A 47 3.73 -6.74 10.41
C ALA A 47 4.66 -7.98 10.44
N GLU A 48 4.37 -9.00 9.63
CA GLU A 48 5.15 -10.23 9.51
C GLU A 48 6.39 -10.10 8.62
N MET A 49 6.57 -8.96 7.94
CA MET A 49 7.52 -8.82 6.83
C MET A 49 8.96 -9.19 7.20
N SER A 50 9.43 -8.77 8.39
CA SER A 50 10.79 -9.07 8.87
C SER A 50 11.04 -10.58 8.99
N ASP A 51 10.11 -11.31 9.61
CA ASP A 51 10.22 -12.77 9.79
C ASP A 51 10.10 -13.51 8.46
N LEU A 52 9.26 -13.00 7.56
CA LEU A 52 9.07 -13.55 6.23
C LEU A 52 10.28 -13.32 5.32
N LEU A 53 10.96 -12.18 5.45
CA LEU A 53 12.22 -11.91 4.77
C LEU A 53 13.32 -12.85 5.29
N GLN A 54 13.47 -12.97 6.61
CA GLN A 54 14.47 -13.85 7.22
C GLN A 54 14.26 -15.31 6.83
N SER A 55 13.01 -15.76 6.76
CA SER A 55 12.67 -17.14 6.38
C SER A 55 12.56 -17.37 4.87
N GLY A 56 12.74 -16.35 4.02
CA GLY A 56 12.63 -16.46 2.56
C GLY A 56 11.20 -16.75 2.06
N ARG A 57 10.18 -16.54 2.90
CA ARG A 57 8.77 -16.87 2.61
C ARG A 57 7.94 -15.67 2.16
N ILE A 58 8.51 -14.46 2.14
CA ILE A 58 7.78 -13.22 1.84
C ILE A 58 7.08 -13.26 0.48
N ARG A 59 7.73 -13.77 -0.57
CA ARG A 59 7.11 -13.85 -1.89
C ARG A 59 5.87 -14.73 -1.88
N GLN A 60 5.96 -15.91 -1.27
CA GLN A 60 4.83 -16.84 -1.16
C GLN A 60 3.67 -16.24 -0.35
N ARG A 61 3.97 -15.48 0.72
CA ARG A 61 2.96 -14.75 1.49
C ARG A 61 2.25 -13.71 0.63
N LEU A 62 3.01 -12.90 -0.10
CA LEU A 62 2.49 -11.82 -0.93
C LEU A 62 1.70 -12.34 -2.14
N GLU A 63 2.11 -13.46 -2.75
CA GLU A 63 1.34 -14.14 -3.82
C GLU A 63 -0.05 -14.60 -3.36
N ARG A 64 -0.23 -14.85 -2.07
CA ARG A 64 -1.51 -15.27 -1.46
C ARG A 64 -2.34 -14.12 -0.91
N LEU A 65 -1.85 -12.88 -0.96
CA LEU A 65 -2.65 -11.75 -0.52
C LEU A 65 -3.94 -11.65 -1.34
N PRO A 66 -5.07 -11.30 -0.70
CA PRO A 66 -6.28 -10.95 -1.43
C PRO A 66 -6.00 -9.79 -2.40
N LEU A 67 -6.60 -9.85 -3.58
CA LEU A 67 -6.47 -8.79 -4.58
C LEU A 67 -7.31 -7.59 -4.16
N LEU A 68 -6.66 -6.50 -3.74
CA LEU A 68 -7.29 -5.21 -3.52
C LEU A 68 -7.54 -4.51 -4.86
N ASP A 69 -8.76 -4.57 -5.37
CA ASP A 69 -9.13 -3.90 -6.62
C ASP A 69 -9.78 -2.55 -6.35
N LEU A 70 -9.07 -1.47 -6.68
CA LEU A 70 -9.50 -0.08 -6.52
C LEU A 70 -10.16 0.50 -7.79
N SER A 71 -10.36 -0.31 -8.84
CA SER A 71 -10.93 0.17 -10.11
C SER A 71 -12.33 0.76 -9.99
N HIS A 72 -13.09 0.35 -8.98
CA HIS A 72 -14.42 0.87 -8.67
C HIS A 72 -14.39 2.29 -8.08
N LEU A 73 -13.24 2.75 -7.57
CA LEU A 73 -13.10 4.09 -6.99
C LEU A 73 -12.86 5.19 -8.03
N ASN A 74 -12.81 4.84 -9.32
CA ASN A 74 -12.67 5.80 -10.42
C ASN A 74 -13.89 6.75 -10.44
N GLY A 75 -13.71 7.96 -9.89
CA GLY A 75 -14.75 9.00 -9.78
C GLY A 75 -15.24 9.27 -8.35
N GLU A 76 -14.97 8.36 -7.40
CA GLU A 76 -15.30 8.51 -5.97
C GLU A 76 -14.06 8.78 -5.11
N LEU A 77 -12.92 9.08 -5.75
CA LEU A 77 -11.64 9.41 -5.12
C LEU A 77 -11.74 10.49 -4.02
N GLU A 78 -12.68 11.42 -4.13
CA GLU A 78 -12.89 12.45 -3.12
C GLU A 78 -13.42 11.89 -1.79
N ALA A 79 -14.03 10.71 -1.79
CA ALA A 79 -14.55 10.05 -0.61
C ALA A 79 -13.47 9.32 0.20
N LEU A 80 -12.32 8.99 -0.41
CA LEU A 80 -11.26 8.24 0.27
C LEU A 80 -10.26 9.19 0.95
N ASP A 81 -10.08 9.00 2.26
CA ASP A 81 -9.08 9.73 3.03
C ASP A 81 -7.69 9.56 2.40
N THR A 82 -7.04 10.68 2.07
CA THR A 82 -5.69 10.71 1.49
C THR A 82 -4.70 9.89 2.29
N ARG A 83 -4.80 9.87 3.62
CA ARG A 83 -3.90 9.09 4.48
C ARG A 83 -4.05 7.58 4.28
N VAL A 84 -5.25 7.11 3.92
CA VAL A 84 -5.50 5.69 3.61
C VAL A 84 -4.80 5.32 2.30
N VAL A 85 -4.96 6.15 1.27
CA VAL A 85 -4.29 5.95 -0.02
C VAL A 85 -2.77 5.94 0.13
N GLU A 86 -2.22 6.92 0.87
CA GLU A 86 -0.78 7.00 1.15
C GLU A 86 -0.26 5.78 1.91
N ARG A 87 -0.97 5.34 2.95
CA ARG A 87 -0.57 4.16 3.73
C ARG A 87 -0.56 2.91 2.87
N LEU A 88 -1.61 2.67 2.09
CA LEU A 88 -1.68 1.55 1.14
C LEU A 88 -0.53 1.63 0.13
N TRP A 89 -0.30 2.81 -0.47
CA TRP A 89 0.77 3.02 -1.43
C TRP A 89 2.14 2.64 -0.87
N VAL A 90 2.46 3.11 0.33
CA VAL A 90 3.72 2.80 1.02
C VAL A 90 3.84 1.29 1.27
N LEU A 91 2.79 0.63 1.79
CA LEU A 91 2.80 -0.81 2.03
C LEU A 91 3.05 -1.61 0.74
N TYR A 92 2.32 -1.30 -0.33
CA TYR A 92 2.47 -1.99 -1.61
C TYR A 92 3.84 -1.72 -2.26
N THR A 93 4.43 -0.54 -2.05
CA THR A 93 5.80 -0.23 -2.49
C THR A 93 6.82 -1.13 -1.78
N TYR A 94 6.69 -1.32 -0.46
CA TYR A 94 7.55 -2.23 0.29
C TYR A 94 7.34 -3.69 -0.12
N PHE A 95 6.10 -4.12 -0.33
CA PHE A 95 5.79 -5.47 -0.82
C PHE A 95 6.43 -5.75 -2.18
N ALA A 96 6.32 -4.81 -3.12
CA ALA A 96 6.93 -4.94 -4.43
C ALA A 96 8.46 -5.02 -4.34
N ASN A 97 9.10 -4.17 -3.53
CA ASN A 97 10.53 -4.25 -3.27
C ASN A 97 10.93 -5.59 -2.64
N ALA A 98 10.16 -6.10 -1.67
CA ALA A 98 10.42 -7.41 -1.07
C ALA A 98 10.28 -8.55 -2.09
N CYS A 99 9.31 -8.50 -3.01
CA CYS A 99 9.17 -9.51 -4.06
C CYS A 99 10.37 -9.60 -5.00
N ILE A 100 11.09 -8.48 -5.21
CA ILE A 100 12.23 -8.39 -6.11
C ILE A 100 13.55 -8.61 -5.38
N PHE A 101 13.74 -8.02 -4.20
CA PHE A 101 15.05 -7.95 -3.55
C PHE A 101 15.18 -8.78 -2.26
N ALA A 102 14.16 -9.55 -1.86
CA ALA A 102 14.23 -10.36 -0.62
C ALA A 102 15.37 -11.39 -0.59
N ILE A 103 15.82 -11.86 -1.76
CA ILE A 103 16.94 -12.79 -1.88
C ILE A 103 18.07 -12.08 -2.64
N PRO A 104 19.11 -11.58 -1.97
CA PRO A 104 20.15 -10.74 -2.59
C PRO A 104 20.80 -11.36 -3.83
N ASP A 105 21.06 -12.66 -3.80
CA ASP A 105 21.77 -13.38 -4.87
C ASP A 105 20.83 -13.91 -5.97
N SER A 106 19.51 -13.74 -5.82
CA SER A 106 18.51 -14.23 -6.78
C SER A 106 17.30 -13.30 -6.81
N PRO A 107 17.45 -12.07 -7.34
CA PRO A 107 16.37 -11.11 -7.39
C PRO A 107 15.21 -11.62 -8.26
N GLY A 108 13.98 -11.34 -7.82
CA GLY A 108 12.78 -11.63 -8.59
C GLY A 108 12.73 -10.81 -9.88
N HIS A 109 12.11 -11.38 -10.93
CA HIS A 109 11.92 -10.69 -12.22
C HIS A 109 10.46 -10.29 -12.48
N SER A 110 9.57 -10.55 -11.52
CA SER A 110 8.15 -10.21 -11.62
C SER A 110 7.54 -9.98 -10.25
N ILE A 111 6.59 -9.05 -10.19
CA ILE A 111 5.77 -8.77 -9.02
C ILE A 111 4.46 -9.56 -9.17
N PRO A 112 4.01 -10.31 -8.14
CA PRO A 112 2.73 -11.02 -8.16
C PRO A 112 1.54 -10.10 -8.43
N LYS A 113 0.48 -10.61 -9.08
CA LYS A 113 -0.73 -9.84 -9.40
C LYS A 113 -1.35 -9.18 -8.16
N SER A 114 -1.36 -9.89 -7.04
CA SER A 114 -1.86 -9.44 -5.73
C SER A 114 -1.15 -8.18 -5.22
N VAL A 115 0.06 -7.87 -5.72
CA VAL A 115 0.83 -6.67 -5.39
C VAL A 115 0.86 -5.68 -6.55
N ALA A 116 1.09 -6.15 -7.78
CA ALA A 116 1.28 -5.29 -8.95
C ALA A 116 0.02 -4.50 -9.34
N VAL A 117 -1.17 -5.12 -9.28
CA VAL A 117 -2.42 -4.46 -9.66
C VAL A 117 -2.80 -3.35 -8.68
N PRO A 118 -2.87 -3.60 -7.35
CA PRO A 118 -3.17 -2.53 -6.40
C PRO A 118 -2.10 -1.44 -6.43
N LEU A 119 -0.82 -1.80 -6.54
CA LEU A 119 0.26 -0.82 -6.67
C LEU A 119 0.02 0.09 -7.88
N HIS A 120 -0.21 -0.47 -9.07
CA HIS A 120 -0.47 0.36 -10.25
C HIS A 120 -1.69 1.28 -10.08
N GLN A 121 -2.78 0.78 -9.50
CA GLN A 121 -3.97 1.60 -9.25
C GLN A 121 -3.68 2.74 -8.27
N LEU A 122 -3.01 2.44 -7.14
CA LEU A 122 -2.58 3.43 -6.15
C LEU A 122 -1.63 4.46 -6.77
N ALA A 123 -0.71 4.05 -7.63
CA ALA A 123 0.24 4.90 -8.34
C ALA A 123 -0.46 6.03 -9.11
N VAL A 124 -1.57 5.68 -9.76
CA VAL A 124 -2.42 6.66 -10.46
C VAL A 124 -3.08 7.62 -9.47
N LEU A 125 -3.63 7.13 -8.35
CA LEU A 125 -4.27 7.98 -7.34
C LEU A 125 -3.26 8.94 -6.69
N VAL A 126 -2.01 8.49 -6.52
CA VAL A 126 -0.96 9.27 -5.88
C VAL A 126 -0.07 10.05 -6.85
N GLU A 127 -0.35 9.99 -8.16
CA GLU A 127 0.42 10.64 -9.23
C GLU A 127 1.94 10.36 -9.17
N ARG A 128 2.31 9.13 -8.80
CA ARG A 128 3.72 8.68 -8.68
C ARG A 128 3.90 7.36 -9.42
N PRO A 129 5.09 7.07 -9.97
CA PRO A 129 5.33 5.79 -10.65
C PRO A 129 5.22 4.61 -9.68
N PRO A 130 4.71 3.43 -10.12
CA PRO A 130 4.64 2.18 -9.34
C PRO A 130 6.02 1.56 -9.15
N ILE A 131 6.82 2.24 -8.32
CA ILE A 131 8.30 2.19 -8.17
C ILE A 131 9.01 3.11 -9.16
#